data_AF-A0A2I9DRX3-F1
#
_entry.id   AF-A0A2I9DRX3-F1
#
_cell.length_a   1.000
_cell.length_b   1.000
_cell.length_c   1.000
_cell.angle_alpha   90.00
_cell.angle_beta   90.00
_cell.angle_gamma   90.00
#
_symmetry.space_group_name_H-M   'P 1'
#
loop_
_entity.id
_entity.type
_entity.pdbx_description
1 polymer ?
#
loop_
_entity_poly.entity_id
_entity_poly.type
_entity_poly.pdbx_seq_one_letter_code
_entity_poly.pdbx_strand_id
1 'polypeptide(L)' 'MLSLGIQPGLIASQTIVINDVLSYQVRLRKLRVGHAPFQLTIIATTTLGRLTVMHLGYHDLLTARTAFNHQLHQLEPR' A
#
# COMPACT_ATOMS: atom_id res chain seq x y z
N MET A 1 -7.46 22.38 -11.08
CA MET A 1 -7.05 21.72 -9.82
C MET A 1 -5.61 21.26 -9.95
N LEU A 2 -4.69 21.93 -9.25
CA LEU A 2 -3.27 21.58 -9.21
C LEU A 2 -3.11 20.30 -8.38
N SER A 3 -2.96 19.16 -9.06
CA SER A 3 -2.50 17.94 -8.40
C SER A 3 -1.08 18.22 -7.91
N LEU A 4 -0.88 18.33 -6.59
CA LEU A 4 0.45 18.43 -5.98
C LEU A 4 1.41 17.49 -6.70
N GLY A 5 2.60 18.00 -7.05
CA GLY A 5 3.60 17.47 -7.98
C GLY A 5 4.24 16.12 -7.62
N ILE A 6 3.42 15.15 -7.22
CA ILE A 6 3.78 13.76 -7.01
C ILE A 6 3.73 13.09 -8.37
N GLN A 7 4.90 12.67 -8.83
CA GLN A 7 5.01 11.89 -10.06
C GLN A 7 4.24 10.57 -9.92
N PRO A 8 3.53 10.11 -10.95
CA PRO A 8 2.91 8.79 -10.96
C PRO A 8 3.97 7.71 -10.73
N GLY A 9 3.74 6.83 -9.76
CA GLY A 9 4.75 5.89 -9.30
C GLY A 9 4.51 5.41 -7.87
N LEU A 10 5.47 4.67 -7.33
CA LEU A 10 5.45 4.23 -5.95
C LEU A 10 5.63 5.44 -5.03
N ILE A 11 4.67 5.70 -4.15
CA ILE A 11 4.74 6.78 -3.15
C ILE A 11 5.39 6.26 -1.87
N ALA A 12 4.96 5.08 -1.42
CA ALA A 12 5.50 4.43 -0.24
C ALA A 12 5.42 2.90 -0.40
N SER A 13 6.41 2.19 0.11
CA SER A 13 6.36 0.74 0.24
C SER A 13 7.03 0.39 1.55
N GLN A 14 6.35 -0.39 2.37
CA GLN A 14 6.92 -0.97 3.57
C GLN A 14 6.74 -2.48 3.52
N THR A 15 7.77 -3.19 3.93
CA THR A 15 7.71 -4.62 4.16
C THR A 15 7.77 -4.87 5.65
N ILE A 16 6.85 -5.70 6.15
CA ILE A 16 6.80 -6.18 7.52
C ILE A 16 7.04 -7.68 7.44
N VAL A 17 8.07 -8.17 8.13
CA VAL A 17 8.39 -9.59 8.20
C VAL A 17 7.93 -10.10 9.57
N ILE A 18 7.16 -11.17 9.57
CA ILE A 18 6.63 -11.82 10.77
C ILE A 18 7.21 -13.23 10.82
N ASN A 19 8.02 -13.49 11.85
CA ASN A 19 8.59 -14.80 12.15
C ASN A 19 9.30 -15.49 10.98
N ASP A 20 9.92 -14.73 10.06
CA ASP A 20 10.63 -15.18 8.84
C ASP A 20 9.86 -16.11 7.87
N VAL A 21 8.59 -16.41 8.15
CA VAL A 21 7.74 -17.32 7.36
C VAL A 21 6.70 -16.55 6.56
N LEU A 22 6.39 -15.33 6.99
CA LEU A 22 5.38 -14.46 6.41
C LEU A 22 5.93 -13.04 6.28
N SER A 23 5.77 -12.45 5.10
CA SER A 23 6.06 -11.04 4.89
C SER A 23 4.86 -10.35 4.26
N TYR A 24 4.46 -9.23 4.84
CA TYR A 24 3.48 -8.34 4.26
C TYR A 24 4.19 -7.18 3.59
N GLN A 25 3.82 -6.92 2.35
CA GLN A 25 4.25 -5.75 1.63
C GLN A 25 3.06 -4.82 1.40
N VAL A 26 3.08 -3.68 2.08
CA VAL A 26 2.08 -2.62 1.94
C VAL A 26 2.66 -1.58 0.99
N ARG A 27 1.97 -1.35 -0.13
CA ARG A 27 2.40 -0.42 -1.19
C ARG A 27 1.33 0.63 -1.41
N LEU A 28 1.73 1.90 -1.37
CA LEU A 28 0.94 3.03 -1.81
C LEU A 28 1.55 3.58 -3.10
N ARG A 29 0.77 3.66 -4.17
CA ARG A 29 1.22 4.19 -5.46
C ARG A 29 0.22 5.19 -6.04
N LYS A 30 0.72 6.12 -6.85
CA LYS A 30 -0.07 7.00 -7.70
C LYS A 30 -0.17 6.41 -9.10
N LEU A 31 -1.38 6.23 -9.58
CA LEU A 31 -1.68 5.82 -10.95
C LEU A 31 -1.57 7.02 -11.90
N ARG A 32 -1.18 6.74 -13.15
CA ARG A 32 -1.14 7.76 -14.22
C ARG A 32 -2.53 8.16 -14.69
N VAL A 33 -3.48 7.22 -14.64
CA VAL A 33 -4.83 7.33 -15.18
C VAL A 33 -5.79 6.55 -14.29
N GLY A 34 -7.05 7.01 -14.23
CA GLY A 34 -8.12 6.38 -13.48
C GLY A 34 -8.84 7.35 -12.53
N HIS A 35 -10.07 7.00 -12.16
CA HIS A 35 -10.89 7.79 -11.25
C HIS A 35 -10.31 7.81 -9.82
N ALA A 36 -9.68 6.73 -9.38
CA ALA A 36 -8.95 6.64 -8.13
C ALA A 36 -7.42 6.74 -8.38
N PRO A 37 -6.84 7.95 -8.42
CA PRO A 37 -5.42 8.16 -8.72
C PRO A 37 -4.46 7.57 -7.68
N PHE A 38 -4.91 7.22 -6.48
CA PHE A 38 -4.06 6.62 -5.45
C PHE A 38 -4.51 5.19 -5.17
N GLN A 39 -3.56 4.28 -5.06
CA GLN A 39 -3.85 2.87 -4.88
C GLN A 39 -3.00 2.29 -3.75
N LEU A 40 -3.68 1.67 -2.79
CA LEU A 40 -3.09 0.89 -1.72
C LEU A 40 -3.19 -0.59 -2.09
N THR A 41 -2.09 -1.32 -1.94
CA THR A 41 -2.06 -2.76 -2.18
C THR A 41 -1.28 -3.44 -1.07
N ILE A 42 -1.87 -4.48 -0.50
CA ILE A 42 -1.23 -5.32 0.51
C ILE A 42 -1.01 -6.69 -0.07
N ILE A 43 0.22 -7.16 0.00
CA ILE A 43 0.64 -8.42 -0.57
C ILE A 43 1.29 -9.24 0.53
N ALA A 44 0.69 -10.37 0.86
CA ALA A 44 1.30 -11.36 1.73
C ALA A 44 2.20 -12.26 0.89
N THR A 45 3.38 -12.56 1.40
CA THR A 45 4.30 -13.53 0.82
C THR A 45 4.63 -14.53 1.92
N THR A 46 4.22 -15.77 1.71
CA THR A 46 4.51 -16.90 2.60
C THR A 46 5.50 -17.85 1.91
N THR A 47 5.93 -18.87 2.62
CA THR A 47 6.70 -19.99 2.06
C THR A 47 5.98 -20.72 0.92
N LEU A 48 4.65 -20.64 0.88
CA LEU A 48 3.82 -21.27 -0.14
C LEU A 48 3.62 -20.40 -1.39
N GLY A 49 3.98 -19.12 -1.33
CA GLY A 49 3.87 -18.20 -2.45
C GLY A 49 3.35 -16.82 -2.07
N ARG A 50 2.89 -16.07 -3.07
CA ARG A 50 2.51 -14.66 -2.94
C ARG A 50 1.03 -14.47 -3.19
N LEU A 51 0.34 -13.78 -2.28
CA LEU A 51 -1.09 -13.49 -2.35
C LEU A 51 -1.34 -12.00 -2.18
N THR A 52 -2.15 -11.41 -3.07
CA THR A 52 -2.66 -10.05 -2.84
C THR A 52 -3.82 -10.13 -1.85
N VAL A 53 -3.60 -9.62 -0.65
CA VAL A 53 -4.58 -9.64 0.45
C VAL A 53 -5.61 -8.54 0.26
N MET A 54 -5.17 -7.37 -0.19
CA MET A 54 -6.04 -6.22 -0.30
C MET A 54 -5.61 -5.29 -1.43
N HIS A 55 -6.60 -4.69 -2.08
CA HIS A 55 -6.43 -3.70 -3.13
C HIS A 55 -7.51 -2.63 -2.98
N LEU A 56 -7.12 -1.39 -2.70
CA LEU A 56 -8.05 -0.28 -2.51
C LEU A 56 -7.63 0.95 -3.33
N GLY A 57 -8.60 1.61 -3.93
CA GLY A 57 -8.44 2.86 -4.67
C GLY A 57 -8.93 4.06 -3.86
N TYR A 58 -8.20 5.17 -3.95
CA TYR A 58 -8.51 6.43 -3.28
C TYR A 58 -8.41 7.61 -4.25
N HIS A 59 -9.26 8.61 -4.02
CA HIS A 59 -9.29 9.86 -4.79
C HIS A 59 -8.35 10.92 -4.21
N ASP A 60 -8.12 10.85 -2.90
CA ASP A 60 -7.27 11.79 -2.17
C ASP A 60 -6.05 11.09 -1.56
N LEU A 61 -4.91 11.77 -1.62
CA LEU A 61 -3.64 11.28 -1.09
C LEU A 61 -3.69 11.20 0.43
N LEU A 62 -4.30 12.18 1.10
CA LEU A 62 -4.34 12.22 2.56
C LEU A 62 -5.06 10.98 3.09
N THR A 63 -6.24 10.68 2.56
CA THR A 63 -6.99 9.46 2.90
C THR A 63 -6.19 8.20 2.60
N ALA A 64 -5.53 8.13 1.44
CA ALA A 64 -4.73 6.97 1.05
C ALA A 64 -3.52 6.76 1.99
N ARG A 65 -2.89 7.85 2.44
CA ARG A 65 -1.75 7.82 3.37
C ARG A 65 -2.17 7.45 4.78
N THR A 66 -3.31 7.96 5.25
CA THR A 66 -3.89 7.55 6.54
C THR A 66 -4.22 6.06 6.54
N ALA A 67 -4.84 5.56 5.47
CA ALA A 67 -5.10 4.14 5.32
C ALA A 67 -3.81 3.31 5.27
N PHE A 68 -2.78 3.78 4.56
CA PHE A 68 -1.46 3.15 4.54
C PHE A 68 -0.87 3.03 5.96
N ASN A 69 -0.79 4.13 6.71
CA ASN A 69 -0.25 4.12 8.07
C ASN A 69 -1.09 3.25 9.01
N HIS A 70 -2.41 3.25 8.87
CA HIS A 70 -3.29 2.39 9.66
C HIS A 70 -3.00 0.91 9.39
N GLN A 71 -2.84 0.53 8.13
CA GLN A 71 -2.53 -0.86 7.75
C GLN A 71 -1.15 -1.30 8.25
N LEU A 72 -0.17 -0.40 8.29
CA LEU A 72 1.12 -0.70 8.91
C LEU A 72 0.96 -1.02 10.40
N HIS A 73 0.31 -0.14 11.16
CA HIS A 73 0.12 -0.36 12.59
C HIS A 73 -0.70 -1.63 12.91
N GLN A 74 -1.63 -2.03 12.03
CA GLN A 74 -2.38 -3.27 12.21
C GLN A 74 -1.56 -4.53 11.93
N LEU A 75 -0.58 -4.44 11.02
CA LEU A 75 0.25 -5.57 10.60
C LEU A 75 1.56 -5.66 11.37
N GLU A 76 1.95 -4.61 12.09
CA GLU A 76 3.09 -4.65 12.98
C GLU A 76 2.84 -5.63 14.13
N PRO A 77 3.68 -6.68 14.27
CA PRO A 77 3.58 -7.56 15.42
C PRO A 77 3.95 -6.76 16.69
N ARG A 78 3.07 -6.82 17.69
CA ARG A 78 3.34 -6.29 19.04
C ARG A 78 4.38 -7.13 19.75
#